data_AF-A0A1H0HH89-F1
#
_entry.id   AF-A0A1H0HH89-F1
#
_cell.length_a   1.000
_cell.length_b   1.000
_cell.length_c   1.000
_cell.angle_alpha   90.00
_cell.angle_beta   90.00
_cell.angle_gamma   90.00
#
_symmetry.space_group_name_H-M   'P 1'
#
loop_
_entity.id
_entity.type
_entity.pdbx_description
1 polymer ?
#
loop_
_entity_poly.entity_id
_entity_poly.type
_entity_poly.pdbx_seq_one_letter_code
_entity_poly.pdbx_strand_id
1 'polypeptide(L)'
;MFNSKAFKEAIREVPVFCVESALDAILLKSFGVDAVATNGIFSVGKLIEQVNIARNADLRLMLLFDFDEDGRKATEKVSWELRHLNVIPILPKTLVGPAEYLRGFKDFGEAYRESRSKAEQAIAFLAMMKQISDMPF
;
A
#
# COMPACT_ATOMS: atom_id res chain seq x y z
N MET A 1 -8.18 -9.59 8.93
CA MET A 1 -9.43 -9.78 8.14
C MET A 1 -9.13 -9.25 6.75
N PHE A 2 -9.24 -10.07 5.71
CA PHE A 2 -8.84 -9.68 4.36
C PHE A 2 -10.03 -9.01 3.65
N ASN A 3 -9.98 -7.68 3.48
CA ASN A 3 -11.10 -6.90 2.94
C ASN A 3 -11.08 -6.89 1.40
N SER A 4 -11.48 -8.00 0.78
CA SER A 4 -11.52 -8.13 -0.69
C SER A 4 -12.50 -7.16 -1.38
N LYS A 5 -13.42 -6.55 -0.61
CA LYS A 5 -14.32 -5.50 -1.07
C LYS A 5 -13.55 -4.27 -1.56
N ALA A 6 -12.44 -3.93 -0.90
CA ALA A 6 -11.59 -2.79 -1.27
C ALA A 6 -11.07 -2.90 -2.73
N PHE A 7 -10.75 -4.10 -3.20
CA PHE A 7 -10.27 -4.28 -4.59
C PHE A 7 -11.37 -4.15 -5.64
N LYS A 8 -12.60 -4.54 -5.28
CA LYS A 8 -13.75 -4.44 -6.17
C LYS A 8 -14.28 -3.01 -6.29
N GLU A 9 -14.20 -2.25 -5.21
CA GLU A 9 -14.70 -0.88 -5.12
C GLU A 9 -13.62 0.17 -5.39
N ALA A 10 -12.36 -0.25 -5.60
CA ALA A 10 -11.27 0.64 -5.91
C ALA A 10 -11.59 1.50 -7.14
N ILE A 11 -11.55 2.80 -6.94
CA ILE A 11 -11.64 3.81 -8.00
C ILE A 11 -10.24 4.22 -8.43
N ARG A 12 -10.08 4.54 -9.72
CA ARG A 12 -8.78 4.89 -10.33
C ARG A 12 -8.03 6.02 -9.62
N GLU A 13 -8.74 6.87 -8.91
CA GLU A 13 -8.19 8.07 -8.30
C GLU A 13 -7.45 7.81 -6.99
N VAL A 14 -7.86 6.81 -6.20
CA VAL A 14 -7.32 6.55 -4.85
C VAL A 14 -6.75 5.14 -4.78
N PRO A 15 -5.46 4.97 -4.44
CA PRO A 15 -4.86 3.65 -4.30
C PRO A 15 -5.39 2.93 -3.05
N VAL A 16 -5.51 1.60 -3.15
CA VAL A 16 -5.68 0.72 -1.99
C VAL A 16 -4.30 0.44 -1.41
N PHE A 17 -4.12 0.71 -0.11
CA PHE A 17 -2.88 0.50 0.60
C PHE A 17 -2.75 -0.95 1.07
N CYS A 18 -1.66 -1.61 0.72
CA CYS A 18 -1.30 -2.95 1.18
C CYS A 18 -0.26 -2.85 2.29
N VAL A 19 -0.61 -3.34 3.48
CA VAL A 19 0.24 -3.31 4.69
C VAL A 19 0.38 -4.71 5.27
N GLU A 20 1.35 -4.90 6.18
CA GLU A 20 1.58 -6.21 6.80
C GLU A 20 0.60 -6.51 7.92
N SER A 21 0.31 -5.52 8.76
CA SER A 21 -0.47 -5.72 9.98
C SER A 21 -1.91 -5.25 9.85
N ALA A 22 -2.82 -5.92 10.56
CA ALA A 22 -4.22 -5.51 10.64
C ALA A 22 -4.37 -4.14 11.32
N LEU A 23 -3.47 -3.81 12.24
CA LEU A 23 -3.49 -2.55 12.96
C LEU A 23 -3.20 -1.38 12.02
N ASP A 24 -2.18 -1.50 11.18
CA ASP A 24 -1.86 -0.45 10.19
C ASP A 24 -3.03 -0.24 9.22
N ALA A 25 -3.69 -1.32 8.79
CA ALA A 25 -4.85 -1.21 7.92
C ALA A 25 -6.02 -0.47 8.60
N ILE A 26 -6.23 -0.69 9.90
CA ILE A 26 -7.24 0.03 10.68
C ILE A 26 -6.86 1.51 10.82
N LEU A 27 -5.60 1.81 11.12
CA LEU A 27 -5.10 3.18 11.25
C LEU A 27 -5.23 3.94 9.93
N LEU A 28 -4.83 3.34 8.82
CA LEU A 28 -5.00 3.90 7.48
C LEU A 28 -6.48 4.16 7.16
N LYS A 29 -7.35 3.22 7.49
CA LYS A 29 -8.80 3.40 7.32
C LYS A 29 -9.37 4.54 8.15
N SER A 30 -8.79 4.81 9.32
CA SER A 30 -9.16 5.96 10.15
C SER A 30 -8.80 7.31 9.51
N PHE A 31 -7.90 7.32 8.52
CA PHE A 31 -7.56 8.48 7.69
C PHE A 31 -8.35 8.54 6.37
N GLY A 32 -9.36 7.68 6.19
CA GLY A 32 -10.25 7.72 5.05
C GLY A 32 -9.68 7.09 3.77
N VAL A 33 -8.60 6.31 3.87
CA VAL A 33 -8.07 5.53 2.74
C VAL A 33 -8.40 4.05 2.89
N ASP A 34 -8.63 3.37 1.77
CA ASP A 34 -8.80 1.92 1.79
C ASP A 34 -7.47 1.20 1.99
N ALA A 35 -7.46 0.26 2.92
CA ALA A 35 -6.29 -0.53 3.23
C ALA A 35 -6.63 -2.01 3.43
N VAL A 36 -5.67 -2.85 3.08
CA VAL A 36 -5.71 -4.30 3.20
C VAL A 36 -4.45 -4.78 3.91
N ALA A 37 -4.64 -5.59 4.95
CA ALA A 37 -3.55 -6.24 5.64
C ALA A 37 -3.29 -7.62 5.06
N THR A 38 -2.03 -7.95 4.78
CA THR A 38 -1.63 -9.32 4.45
C THR A 38 -1.67 -10.21 5.69
N ASN A 39 -1.60 -9.66 6.90
CA ASN A 39 -1.44 -10.41 8.16
C ASN A 39 -0.15 -11.27 8.11
N GLY A 40 0.95 -10.62 7.72
CA GLY A 40 2.27 -11.23 7.58
C GLY A 40 2.62 -11.69 6.17
N ILE A 41 3.92 -11.88 5.95
CA ILE A 41 4.56 -12.08 4.63
C ILE A 41 4.11 -13.38 3.94
N PHE A 42 3.71 -14.39 4.71
CA PHE A 42 3.26 -15.68 4.16
C PHE A 42 1.92 -15.61 3.42
N SER A 43 1.14 -14.55 3.64
CA SER A 43 -0.18 -14.38 3.04
C SER A 43 -0.16 -13.59 1.72
N VAL A 44 1.02 -13.26 1.20
CA VAL A 44 1.21 -12.57 -0.09
C VAL A 44 0.46 -13.27 -1.23
N GLY A 45 0.45 -14.61 -1.27
CA GLY A 45 -0.29 -15.35 -2.31
C GLY A 45 -1.79 -15.04 -2.34
N LYS A 46 -2.41 -14.81 -1.17
CA LYS A 46 -3.83 -14.43 -1.07
C LYS A 46 -4.08 -13.03 -1.61
N LEU A 47 -3.12 -12.11 -1.43
CA LEU A 47 -3.20 -10.78 -2.03
C LEU A 47 -3.27 -10.88 -3.56
N ILE A 48 -2.34 -11.62 -4.14
CA ILE A 48 -2.27 -11.82 -5.60
C ILE A 48 -3.53 -12.51 -6.13
N GLU A 49 -4.00 -13.56 -5.44
CA GLU A 49 -5.24 -14.26 -5.79
C GLU A 49 -6.44 -13.29 -5.82
N GLN A 50 -6.58 -12.45 -4.79
CA GLN A 50 -7.72 -11.54 -4.68
C GLN A 50 -7.67 -10.40 -5.70
N VAL A 51 -6.47 -9.91 -6.02
CA VAL A 51 -6.26 -8.97 -7.12
C VAL A 51 -6.66 -9.59 -8.46
N ASN A 52 -6.22 -10.83 -8.71
CA ASN A 52 -6.56 -11.58 -9.93
C ASN A 52 -8.06 -11.89 -10.03
N ILE A 53 -8.73 -12.15 -8.90
CA ILE A 53 -10.19 -12.35 -8.86
C ILE A 53 -10.93 -11.03 -9.13
N ALA A 54 -10.45 -9.92 -8.58
CA ALA A 54 -11.09 -8.62 -8.75
C ALA A 54 -11.11 -8.16 -10.21
N ARG A 55 -10.04 -8.47 -10.98
CA ARG A 55 -9.86 -8.07 -12.39
C ARG A 55 -10.22 -6.61 -12.67
N ASN A 56 -9.97 -5.74 -11.69
CA ASN A 56 -10.32 -4.34 -11.76
C ASN A 56 -9.18 -3.57 -12.44
N ALA A 57 -9.44 -3.05 -13.65
CA ALA A 57 -8.46 -2.29 -14.42
C ALA A 57 -8.13 -0.92 -13.81
N ASP A 58 -9.03 -0.40 -12.95
CA ASP A 58 -8.85 0.85 -12.23
C ASP A 58 -8.16 0.64 -10.87
N LEU A 59 -7.88 -0.61 -10.50
CA LEU A 59 -7.22 -0.92 -9.24
C LEU A 59 -5.78 -0.38 -9.23
N ARG A 60 -5.53 0.53 -8.29
CA ARG A 60 -4.19 0.98 -7.94
C ARG A 60 -3.82 0.46 -6.57
N LEU A 61 -2.64 -0.14 -6.46
CA LEU A 61 -2.13 -0.68 -5.21
C LEU A 61 -0.91 0.11 -4.76
N MET A 62 -0.89 0.54 -3.50
CA MET A 62 0.31 1.05 -2.86
C MET A 62 0.84 0.01 -1.89
N LEU A 63 2.05 -0.49 -2.12
CA LEU A 63 2.71 -1.39 -1.18
C LEU A 63 3.38 -0.55 -0.10
N LEU A 64 2.91 -0.67 1.14
CA LEU A 64 3.43 0.00 2.33
C LEU A 64 3.69 -1.06 3.41
N PHE A 65 4.55 -2.02 3.08
CA PHE A 65 5.05 -3.00 4.05
C PHE A 65 6.12 -2.39 4.95
N ASP A 66 6.53 -3.16 5.96
CA ASP A 66 7.52 -2.73 6.94
C ASP A 66 8.83 -2.34 6.22
N PHE A 67 9.50 -1.31 6.72
CA PHE A 67 10.76 -0.80 6.20
C PHE A 67 11.98 -1.60 6.71
N ASP A 68 11.78 -2.88 7.03
CA ASP A 68 12.83 -3.81 7.38
C ASP A 68 13.21 -4.74 6.20
N GLU A 69 14.14 -5.67 6.44
CA GLU A 69 14.61 -6.58 5.39
C GLU A 69 13.51 -7.49 4.87
N ASP A 70 12.62 -7.93 5.74
CA ASP A 70 11.57 -8.88 5.44
C ASP A 70 10.43 -8.21 4.68
N GLY A 71 10.02 -7.01 5.09
CA GLY A 71 9.06 -6.19 4.36
C GLY A 71 9.57 -5.74 2.99
N ARG A 72 10.88 -5.49 2.84
CA ARG A 72 11.50 -5.24 1.52
C ARG A 72 11.40 -6.46 0.60
N LYS A 73 11.75 -7.65 1.09
CA LYS A 73 11.63 -8.91 0.31
C LYS A 73 10.18 -9.17 -0.08
N ALA A 74 9.23 -8.94 0.84
CA ALA A 74 7.81 -9.06 0.57
C ALA A 74 7.35 -8.07 -0.51
N THR A 75 7.81 -6.82 -0.45
CA THR A 75 7.50 -5.77 -1.43
C THR A 75 7.99 -6.15 -2.82
N GLU A 76 9.23 -6.62 -2.94
CA GLU A 76 9.81 -7.06 -4.21
C GLU A 76 9.04 -8.23 -4.80
N LYS A 77 8.74 -9.25 -3.99
CA LYS A 77 7.97 -10.42 -4.41
C LYS A 77 6.56 -10.04 -4.87
N VAL A 78 5.81 -9.29 -4.06
CA VAL A 78 4.46 -8.83 -4.42
C VAL A 78 4.50 -7.97 -5.68
N SER A 79 5.47 -7.07 -5.79
CA SER A 79 5.60 -6.21 -6.97
C SER A 79 5.88 -7.01 -8.24
N TRP A 80 6.66 -8.07 -8.15
CA TRP A 80 6.93 -8.95 -9.29
C TRP A 80 5.66 -9.68 -9.72
N GLU A 81 4.94 -10.31 -8.79
CA GLU A 81 3.69 -11.03 -9.06
C GLU A 81 2.58 -10.12 -9.63
N LEU A 82 2.41 -8.93 -9.06
CA LEU A 82 1.42 -7.96 -9.55
C LEU A 82 1.69 -7.54 -10.99
N ARG A 83 2.96 -7.35 -11.37
CA ARG A 83 3.32 -7.02 -12.75
C ARG A 83 3.00 -8.13 -13.73
N HIS A 84 3.07 -9.40 -13.33
CA HIS A 84 2.62 -10.53 -14.16
C HIS A 84 1.10 -10.51 -14.40
N LEU A 85 0.35 -9.85 -13.51
CA LEU A 85 -1.07 -9.58 -13.67
C LEU A 85 -1.38 -8.25 -14.39
N ASN A 86 -0.37 -7.59 -14.97
CA ASN A 86 -0.46 -6.25 -15.55
C ASN A 86 -0.91 -5.16 -14.55
N VAL A 87 -0.67 -5.36 -13.26
CA VAL A 87 -0.91 -4.36 -12.20
C VAL A 87 0.44 -3.76 -11.80
N ILE A 88 0.61 -2.46 -11.99
CA ILE A 88 1.84 -1.75 -11.60
C ILE A 88 1.62 -1.12 -10.22
N PRO A 89 2.22 -1.67 -9.14
CA PRO A 89 2.07 -1.10 -7.82
C PRO A 89 2.89 0.19 -7.65
N ILE A 90 2.40 1.06 -6.78
CA ILE A 90 3.12 2.19 -6.21
C ILE A 90 4.01 1.66 -5.07
N LEU A 91 5.28 2.07 -5.05
CA LEU A 91 6.29 1.49 -4.16
C LEU A 91 6.84 2.52 -3.17
N PRO A 92 7.31 2.12 -1.97
CA PRO A 92 7.84 3.06 -0.97
C PRO A 92 9.08 3.84 -1.43
N LYS A 93 9.82 3.36 -2.43
CA LYS A 93 10.94 4.13 -3.01
C LYS A 93 10.49 5.43 -3.66
N THR A 94 9.21 5.58 -3.99
CA THR A 94 8.64 6.82 -4.54
C THR A 94 8.13 7.78 -3.47
N LEU A 95 8.35 7.48 -2.18
CA LEU A 95 8.03 8.40 -1.08
C LEU A 95 8.85 9.69 -1.27
N VAL A 96 8.17 10.81 -1.47
CA VAL A 96 8.74 12.16 -1.63
C VAL A 96 7.89 13.16 -0.86
N GLY A 97 8.42 14.34 -0.58
CA GLY A 97 7.68 15.40 0.11
C GLY A 97 7.18 14.94 1.49
N PRO A 98 5.91 15.18 1.87
CA PRO A 98 5.38 14.77 3.17
C PRO A 98 5.51 13.27 3.45
N ALA A 99 5.54 12.43 2.42
CA ALA A 99 5.64 10.99 2.56
C ALA A 99 7.03 10.50 3.00
N GLU A 100 8.07 11.35 2.89
CA GLU A 100 9.41 11.03 3.41
C GLU A 100 9.42 10.81 4.93
N TYR A 101 8.45 11.40 5.63
CA TYR A 101 8.25 11.18 7.06
C TYR A 101 8.19 9.68 7.41
N LEU A 102 7.55 8.87 6.58
CA LEU A 102 7.38 7.43 6.83
C LEU A 102 8.70 6.66 6.80
N ARG A 103 9.74 7.14 6.11
CA ARG A 103 11.05 6.45 5.99
C ARG A 103 11.81 6.40 7.31
N GLY A 104 11.46 7.25 8.27
CA GLY A 104 12.11 7.29 9.59
C GLY A 104 11.64 6.21 10.56
N PHE A 105 10.68 5.37 10.16
CA PHE A 105 9.99 4.43 11.03
C PHE A 105 10.05 3.02 10.46
N LYS A 106 9.96 2.02 11.34
CA LYS A 106 9.90 0.63 10.90
C LYS A 106 8.58 0.34 10.18
N ASP A 107 7.47 0.83 10.72
CA ASP A 107 6.13 0.58 10.20
C ASP A 107 5.26 1.85 10.31
N PHE A 108 4.05 1.78 9.75
CA PHE A 108 3.12 2.90 9.80
C PHE A 108 2.63 3.18 11.22
N GLY A 109 2.42 2.15 12.04
CA GLY A 109 2.02 2.28 13.44
C GLY A 109 3.02 3.05 14.31
N GLU A 110 4.32 2.90 14.08
CA GLU A 110 5.38 3.71 14.68
C GLU A 110 5.28 5.16 14.25
N ALA A 111 5.16 5.42 12.95
CA ALA A 111 5.03 6.78 12.42
C ALA A 111 3.79 7.51 12.98
N TYR A 112 2.69 6.78 13.13
CA TYR A 112 1.44 7.26 13.73
C TYR A 112 1.61 7.60 15.22
N ARG A 113 2.28 6.73 16.00
CA ARG A 113 2.52 6.95 17.43
C ARG A 113 3.42 8.15 17.70
N GLU A 114 4.44 8.35 16.87
CA GLU A 114 5.34 9.49 16.96
C GLU A 114 4.62 10.81 16.63
N SER A 115 3.89 10.85 15.51
CA SER A 115 3.11 12.04 15.15
C SER A 115 1.96 11.69 14.21
N ARG A 116 0.76 11.57 14.79
CA ARG A 116 -0.49 11.35 14.05
C ARG A 116 -0.67 12.34 12.90
N SER A 117 -0.43 13.64 13.13
CA SER A 117 -0.64 14.68 12.11
C SER A 117 0.32 14.54 10.92
N LYS A 118 1.59 14.21 11.17
CA LYS A 118 2.55 13.98 10.08
C LYS A 118 2.26 12.70 9.32
N ALA A 119 1.86 11.63 10.03
CA ALA A 119 1.42 10.39 9.41
C ALA A 119 0.19 10.62 8.51
N GLU A 120 -0.79 11.38 8.97
CA GLU A 120 -1.98 11.75 8.19
C GLU A 120 -1.62 12.56 6.94
N GLN A 121 -0.75 13.57 7.07
CA GLN A 121 -0.27 14.35 5.92
C GLN A 121 0.46 13.48 4.89
N ALA A 122 1.27 12.53 5.33
CA ALA A 122 1.95 11.58 4.46
C ALA A 122 0.95 10.71 3.69
N ILE A 123 -0.06 10.15 4.37
CA ILE A 123 -1.08 9.31 3.73
C ILE A 123 -1.98 10.10 2.78
N ALA A 124 -2.40 11.31 3.18
CA ALA A 124 -3.16 12.20 2.30
C ALA A 124 -2.37 12.54 1.04
N PHE A 125 -1.08 12.86 1.18
CA PHE A 125 -0.20 13.10 0.03
C PHE A 125 -0.13 11.87 -0.90
N LEU A 126 0.08 10.68 -0.34
CA LEU A 126 0.17 9.44 -1.11
C LEU A 126 -1.14 9.05 -1.80
N ALA A 127 -2.27 9.25 -1.13
CA ALA A 127 -3.59 9.02 -1.70
C ALA A 127 -3.88 9.95 -2.89
N MET A 128 -3.32 11.16 -2.87
CA MET A 128 -3.47 12.17 -3.92
C MET A 128 -2.42 12.06 -5.04
N MET A 129 -1.38 11.24 -4.90
CA MET A 129 -0.38 11.06 -5.96
C MET A 129 -1.02 10.43 -7.20
N LYS A 130 -1.44 11.27 -8.16
CA LYS A 130 -1.78 10.85 -9.52
C LYS A 130 -0.49 10.35 -10.20
N GLN A 131 -0.62 9.22 -10.89
CA GLN A 131 0.43 8.45 -11.57
C GLN A 131 1.72 9.21 -11.93
N ILE A 132 2.84 8.87 -11.28
CA ILE A 132 4.19 9.00 -11.88
C ILE A 132 4.42 7.88 -12.93
N SER A 133 3.46 6.97 -13.11
CA SER A 133 3.57 5.81 -14.01
C SER A 133 3.36 6.10 -15.50
N ASP A 134 3.17 7.36 -15.92
CA ASP A 134 3.17 7.75 -17.34
C ASP A 134 4.55 8.21 -17.84
N MET A 135 5.60 8.09 -17.02
CA MET A 135 6.97 8.32 -17.51
C MET A 135 7.51 7.03 -18.14
N PRO A 136 7.87 7.05 -19.44
CA PRO A 136 8.58 5.94 -20.05
C PRO A 136 9.96 5.83 -19.39
N PHE A 137 10.27 4.67 -18.82
CA PHE A 137 11.65 4.26 -18.56
C PHE A 137 12.23 3.64 -19.83
#